data_AF-A0A2E6SV03-F1
#
_entry.id   AF-A0A2E6SV03-F1
#
_cell.length_a   1.000
_cell.length_b   1.000
_cell.length_c   1.000
_cell.angle_alpha   90.00
_cell.angle_beta   90.00
_cell.angle_gamma   90.00
#
_symmetry.space_group_name_H-M   'P 1'
#
loop_
_entity.id
_entity.type
_entity.pdbx_description
1 polymer ?
#
loop_
_entity_poly.entity_id
_entity_poly.type
_entity_poly.pdbx_seq_one_letter_code
_entity_poly.pdbx_strand_id
1 'polypeptide(L)'
;MTRYFQKYALFLVLILCFQGLILNQLNISHYLLPMIYPLIILYQIRNINTSLLLLIGFFLGLIMDLFTNTGGAHAVACTVIAYLRPFFLSSLGPADMGSEQIKPSITNLGLKNYAVFLFLMLAIHHILFFTLEAFSITILWSTLLRTIMSLIFSWTLIMGIQYLLISKEK
;
A
#
# COMPACT_ATOMS: atom_id res chain seq x y z
N MET A 1 1.65 -11.16 -23.37
CA MET A 1 0.79 -10.99 -22.18
C MET A 1 1.09 -12.00 -21.06
N THR A 2 1.18 -13.30 -21.36
CA THR A 2 1.28 -14.38 -20.34
C THR A 2 2.46 -14.24 -19.38
N ARG A 3 3.66 -13.88 -19.88
CA ARG A 3 4.86 -13.69 -19.04
C ARG A 3 4.77 -12.49 -18.09
N TYR A 4 4.08 -11.42 -18.48
CA TYR A 4 3.89 -10.25 -17.62
C TYR A 4 2.90 -10.52 -16.50
N PHE A 5 1.81 -11.22 -16.83
CA PHE A 5 0.84 -11.68 -15.84
C PHE A 5 1.49 -12.61 -14.80
N GLN A 6 2.32 -13.55 -15.24
CA GLN A 6 3.08 -14.44 -14.36
C GLN A 6 4.00 -13.68 -13.39
N LYS A 7 4.77 -12.70 -13.89
CA LYS A 7 5.64 -11.88 -13.03
C LYS A 7 4.84 -11.09 -11.98
N TYR A 8 3.68 -10.54 -12.37
CA TYR A 8 2.82 -9.80 -11.45
C TYR A 8 2.18 -10.71 -10.40
N ALA A 9 1.66 -11.87 -10.81
CA ALA A 9 1.12 -12.86 -9.88
C ALA A 9 2.17 -13.34 -8.87
N LEU A 10 3.39 -13.62 -9.34
CA LEU A 10 4.50 -13.98 -8.46
C LEU A 10 4.83 -12.86 -7.46
N PHE A 11 4.90 -11.61 -7.93
CA PHE A 11 5.14 -10.44 -7.07
C PHE A 11 4.07 -10.29 -6.00
N LEU A 12 2.79 -10.45 -6.36
CA LEU A 12 1.66 -10.40 -5.44
C LEU A 12 1.78 -11.48 -4.35
N VAL A 13 2.03 -12.73 -4.75
CA VAL A 13 2.17 -13.86 -3.81
C VAL A 13 3.37 -13.64 -2.89
N LEU A 14 4.51 -13.21 -3.43
CA LEU A 14 5.72 -12.97 -2.62
C LEU A 14 5.49 -11.89 -1.56
N ILE A 15 4.85 -10.76 -1.92
CA ILE A 15 4.54 -9.70 -0.96
C ILE A 15 3.56 -10.19 0.11
N LEU A 16 2.51 -10.92 -0.29
CA LEU A 16 1.53 -11.45 0.67
C LEU A 16 2.15 -12.46 1.62
N CYS A 17 2.94 -13.41 1.12
CA CYS A 17 3.65 -14.37 1.95
C CYS A 17 4.65 -13.69 2.88
N PHE A 18 5.42 -12.72 2.38
CA PHE A 18 6.36 -11.97 3.20
C PHE A 18 5.65 -11.15 4.29
N GLN A 19 4.54 -10.50 3.95
CA GLN A 19 3.73 -9.77 4.92
C GLN A 19 3.15 -10.70 5.98
N GLY A 20 2.43 -11.75 5.57
CA GLY A 20 1.70 -12.64 6.47
C GLY A 20 2.61 -13.53 7.32
N LEU A 21 3.68 -14.07 6.76
CA LEU A 21 4.52 -15.07 7.44
C LEU A 21 5.70 -14.44 8.19
N ILE A 22 6.25 -13.34 7.68
CA ILE A 22 7.45 -12.73 8.25
C ILE A 22 7.05 -11.47 9.01
N LEU A 23 6.57 -10.42 8.31
CA LEU A 23 6.36 -9.10 8.94
C LEU A 23 5.34 -9.13 10.07
N ASN A 24 4.23 -9.85 9.91
CA ASN A 24 3.21 -9.97 10.95
C ASN A 24 3.70 -10.74 12.19
N GLN A 25 4.74 -11.56 12.05
CA GLN A 25 5.36 -12.30 13.16
C GLN A 25 6.54 -11.56 13.79
N LEU A 26 7.00 -10.46 13.19
CA LEU A 26 8.06 -9.65 13.76
C LEU A 26 7.52 -8.85 14.94
N ASN A 27 7.79 -9.32 16.16
CA ASN A 27 7.57 -8.55 17.39
C ASN A 27 8.63 -7.45 17.58
N ILE A 28 8.72 -6.51 16.63
CA ILE A 28 9.69 -5.39 16.69
C ILE A 28 9.36 -4.47 17.86
N SER A 29 8.08 -4.11 18.02
CA SER A 29 7.56 -3.28 19.11
C SER A 29 6.04 -3.34 19.12
N HIS A 30 5.43 -3.12 20.29
CA HIS A 30 3.98 -2.98 20.41
C HIS A 30 3.41 -1.80 19.59
N TYR A 31 4.24 -0.80 19.29
CA TYR A 31 3.84 0.40 18.55
C TYR A 31 4.15 0.35 17.05
N LEU A 32 4.71 -0.74 16.54
CA LEU A 32 5.19 -0.80 15.16
C LEU A 32 4.69 -2.07 14.47
N LEU A 33 3.80 -1.89 13.50
CA LEU A 33 3.29 -2.95 12.64
C LEU A 33 3.63 -2.63 11.17
N PRO A 34 4.67 -3.26 10.59
CA PRO A 34 5.05 -3.01 9.21
C PRO A 34 3.97 -3.47 8.24
N MET A 35 3.58 -2.61 7.28
CA MET A 35 2.56 -2.91 6.27
C MET A 35 3.07 -2.57 4.87
N ILE A 36 3.59 -3.58 4.17
CA ILE A 36 4.09 -3.41 2.79
C ILE A 36 3.03 -3.75 1.73
N TYR A 37 2.05 -4.58 2.08
CA TYR A 37 1.07 -5.10 1.12
C TYR A 37 0.20 -4.03 0.41
N PRO A 38 -0.07 -2.81 0.96
CA PRO A 38 -0.75 -1.76 0.21
C PRO A 38 -0.03 -1.37 -1.09
N LEU A 39 1.28 -1.67 -1.20
CA LEU A 39 2.06 -1.51 -2.43
C LEU A 39 1.43 -2.22 -3.64
N ILE A 40 0.74 -3.35 -3.45
CA ILE A 40 0.11 -4.10 -4.55
C ILE A 40 -0.95 -3.24 -5.26
N ILE A 41 -1.71 -2.43 -4.50
CA ILE A 41 -2.72 -1.51 -5.02
C ILE A 41 -2.04 -0.29 -5.65
N LEU A 42 -1.04 0.28 -4.96
CA LEU A 42 -0.41 1.54 -5.37
C LEU A 42 0.45 1.39 -6.62
N TYR A 43 1.11 0.24 -6.79
CA TYR A 43 1.99 -0.07 -7.92
C TYR A 43 1.25 -0.41 -9.23
N GLN A 44 -0.08 -0.54 -9.19
CA GLN A 44 -0.87 -0.89 -10.37
C GLN A 44 -0.73 0.16 -11.49
N ILE A 45 -1.08 -0.18 -12.73
CA ILE A 45 -1.08 0.77 -13.86
C ILE A 45 -2.02 1.95 -13.56
N ARG A 46 -1.69 3.16 -14.03
CA ARG A 46 -2.49 4.37 -13.78
C ARG A 46 -3.94 4.23 -14.26
N ASN A 47 -4.17 3.83 -15.51
CA ASN A 47 -5.51 3.69 -16.11
C ASN A 47 -6.13 2.29 -15.90
N ILE A 48 -5.96 1.68 -14.72
CA ILE A 48 -6.74 0.48 -14.39
C ILE A 48 -8.20 0.88 -14.15
N ASN A 49 -9.13 0.03 -14.60
CA ASN A 49 -10.55 0.18 -14.28
C ASN A 49 -10.75 0.28 -12.75
N THR A 50 -11.38 1.36 -12.30
CA THR A 50 -11.60 1.65 -10.88
C THR A 50 -12.36 0.52 -10.17
N SER A 51 -13.40 -0.03 -10.78
CA SER A 51 -14.18 -1.13 -10.20
C SER A 51 -13.34 -2.39 -10.00
N LEU A 52 -12.45 -2.69 -10.95
CA LEU A 52 -11.51 -3.79 -10.81
C LEU A 52 -10.49 -3.53 -9.68
N LEU A 53 -9.98 -2.30 -9.59
CA LEU A 53 -9.04 -1.92 -8.53
C LEU A 53 -9.68 -1.97 -7.13
N LEU A 54 -10.94 -1.57 -7.01
CA LEU A 54 -11.72 -1.70 -5.76
C LEU A 54 -11.86 -3.17 -5.36
N LEU A 55 -12.19 -4.04 -6.32
CA LEU A 55 -12.32 -5.48 -6.06
C LEU A 55 -10.99 -6.10 -5.63
N ILE A 56 -9.89 -5.71 -6.28
CA ILE A 56 -8.53 -6.12 -5.90
C ILE A 56 -8.23 -5.63 -4.48
N GLY A 57 -8.52 -4.37 -4.16
CA GLY A 57 -8.31 -3.80 -2.83
C GLY A 57 -9.11 -4.53 -1.75
N PHE A 58 -10.38 -4.79 -2.00
CA PHE A 58 -11.26 -5.51 -1.08
C PHE A 58 -10.73 -6.92 -0.78
N PHE A 59 -10.45 -7.72 -1.82
CA PHE A 59 -9.96 -9.09 -1.60
C PHE A 59 -8.56 -9.12 -1.02
N LEU A 60 -7.69 -8.19 -1.39
CA LEU A 60 -6.36 -8.07 -0.79
C LEU A 60 -6.47 -7.84 0.73
N GLY A 61 -7.29 -6.87 1.12
CA GLY A 61 -7.51 -6.58 2.52
C GLY A 61 -8.20 -7.74 3.25
N LEU A 62 -9.18 -8.40 2.63
CA LEU A 62 -9.83 -9.58 3.20
C LEU A 62 -8.84 -10.73 3.45
N ILE A 63 -7.93 -10.99 2.52
CA ILE A 63 -6.86 -11.97 2.72
C ILE A 63 -6.00 -11.58 3.94
N MET A 64 -5.64 -10.31 4.06
CA MET A 64 -4.88 -9.84 5.21
C MET A 64 -5.66 -9.98 6.52
N ASP A 65 -6.95 -9.64 6.52
CA ASP A 65 -7.84 -9.81 7.67
C ASP A 65 -7.93 -11.27 8.12
N LEU A 66 -7.86 -12.24 7.20
CA LEU A 66 -7.80 -13.67 7.54
C LEU A 66 -6.46 -14.06 8.17
N PHE A 67 -5.35 -13.44 7.77
CA PHE A 67 -4.03 -13.70 8.37
C PHE A 67 -3.88 -13.08 9.77
N THR A 68 -4.47 -11.90 9.99
CA THR A 68 -4.28 -11.12 11.23
C THR A 68 -5.49 -11.17 12.18
N ASN A 69 -6.60 -11.77 11.74
CA ASN A 69 -7.86 -11.82 12.48
C ASN A 69 -8.42 -10.43 12.86
N THR A 70 -8.34 -9.47 11.94
CA THR A 70 -8.75 -8.07 12.15
C THR A 70 -10.18 -7.74 11.72
N GLY A 71 -10.99 -8.75 11.38
CA GLY A 71 -12.44 -8.63 11.21
C GLY A 71 -12.93 -7.75 10.06
N GLY A 72 -12.06 -7.35 9.12
CA GLY A 72 -12.43 -6.52 7.96
C GLY A 72 -11.75 -5.14 7.90
N ALA A 73 -10.95 -4.78 8.92
CA ALA A 73 -10.28 -3.48 8.96
C ALA A 73 -9.33 -3.26 7.76
N HIS A 74 -8.60 -4.30 7.34
CA HIS A 74 -7.73 -4.21 6.16
C HIS A 74 -8.54 -4.10 4.86
N ALA A 75 -9.64 -4.85 4.73
CA ALA A 75 -10.55 -4.76 3.57
C ALA A 75 -11.09 -3.34 3.38
N VAL A 76 -11.52 -2.68 4.44
CA VAL A 76 -11.99 -1.27 4.39
C VAL A 76 -10.84 -0.34 3.99
N ALA A 77 -9.71 -0.40 4.69
CA ALA A 77 -8.58 0.49 4.43
C ALA A 77 -8.05 0.36 2.99
N CYS A 78 -7.94 -0.88 2.48
CA CYS A 78 -7.51 -1.16 1.11
C CYS A 78 -8.49 -0.68 0.04
N THR A 79 -9.78 -0.87 0.27
CA THR A 79 -10.82 -0.42 -0.66
C THR A 79 -10.84 1.11 -0.76
N VAL A 80 -10.66 1.82 0.36
CA VAL A 80 -10.61 3.28 0.36
C VAL A 80 -9.39 3.82 -0.38
N ILE A 81 -8.20 3.26 -0.17
CA ILE A 81 -7.02 3.71 -0.93
C ILE A 81 -7.13 3.36 -2.42
N ALA A 82 -7.75 2.24 -2.77
CA ALA A 82 -8.04 1.89 -4.17
C ALA A 82 -8.96 2.93 -4.82
N TYR A 83 -9.99 3.37 -4.10
CA TYR A 83 -10.91 4.43 -4.55
C TYR A 83 -10.22 5.78 -4.73
N LEU A 84 -9.39 6.19 -3.77
CA LEU A 84 -8.76 7.52 -3.76
C LEU A 84 -7.55 7.63 -4.69
N ARG A 85 -6.94 6.49 -5.07
CA ARG A 85 -5.72 6.46 -5.89
C ARG A 85 -5.76 7.35 -7.14
N PRO A 86 -6.81 7.33 -7.98
CA PRO A 86 -6.86 8.16 -9.19
C PRO A 86 -6.76 9.65 -8.88
N PHE A 87 -7.43 10.12 -7.82
CA PHE A 87 -7.45 11.53 -7.41
C PHE A 87 -6.07 12.07 -7.03
N PHE A 88 -5.31 11.30 -6.24
CA PHE A 88 -3.95 11.72 -5.86
C PHE A 88 -2.96 11.61 -7.02
N LEU A 89 -3.12 10.62 -7.90
CA LEU A 89 -2.29 10.50 -9.11
C LEU A 89 -2.55 11.62 -10.11
N SER A 90 -3.81 12.09 -10.26
CA SER A 90 -4.12 13.24 -11.12
C SER A 90 -3.55 14.55 -10.57
N SER A 91 -3.43 14.69 -9.25
CA SER A 91 -2.90 15.92 -8.63
C SER A 91 -1.37 15.97 -8.57
N LEU A 92 -0.69 14.83 -8.52
CA LEU A 92 0.77 14.74 -8.29
C LEU A 92 1.56 14.27 -9.53
N GLY A 93 0.88 13.81 -10.57
CA GLY A 93 1.49 13.35 -11.81
C GLY A 93 1.77 14.49 -12.80
N PRO A 94 2.84 14.40 -13.63
CA PRO A 94 3.00 15.29 -14.76
C PRO A 94 1.80 15.16 -15.72
N ALA A 95 1.17 16.28 -16.08
CA ALA A 95 0.02 16.32 -16.99
C ALA A 95 0.34 15.73 -18.38
N ASP A 96 1.61 15.74 -18.78
CA ASP A 96 2.07 15.44 -20.14
C ASP A 96 2.61 14.02 -20.38
N MET A 97 2.46 13.10 -19.42
CA MET A 97 2.79 11.70 -19.69
C MET A 97 1.66 11.03 -20.47
N GLY A 98 1.62 11.25 -21.79
CA GLY A 98 0.62 10.75 -22.74
C GLY A 98 0.54 9.23 -22.93
N SER A 99 1.13 8.43 -22.03
CA SER A 99 0.94 6.97 -22.04
C SER A 99 0.10 6.51 -20.85
N GLU A 100 -1.11 6.08 -21.21
CA GLU A 100 -2.15 5.48 -20.38
C GLU A 100 -1.69 4.24 -19.57
N GLN A 101 -0.53 3.67 -19.92
CA GLN A 101 -0.03 2.40 -19.39
C GLN A 101 1.13 2.53 -18.37
N ILE A 102 1.45 3.73 -17.91
CA ILE A 102 2.54 3.95 -16.94
C ILE A 102 2.12 3.49 -15.53
N LYS A 103 3.06 2.84 -14.83
CA LYS A 103 2.93 2.51 -13.40
C LYS A 103 3.48 3.64 -12.52
N PRO A 104 2.82 3.99 -11.41
CA PRO A 104 3.39 4.89 -10.40
C PRO A 104 4.70 4.30 -9.86
N SER A 105 5.80 4.97 -10.13
CA SER A 105 7.14 4.61 -9.67
C SER A 105 7.98 5.88 -9.54
N ILE A 106 9.11 5.76 -8.85
CA ILE A 106 10.09 6.85 -8.76
C ILE A 106 10.63 7.25 -10.15
N THR A 107 10.77 6.29 -11.09
CA THR A 107 11.21 6.58 -12.46
C THR A 107 10.21 7.45 -13.24
N ASN A 108 8.91 7.23 -13.03
CA ASN A 108 7.87 7.88 -13.83
C ASN A 108 7.34 9.17 -13.18
N LEU A 109 7.15 9.19 -11.86
CA LEU A 109 6.63 10.35 -11.14
C LEU A 109 7.74 11.28 -10.65
N GLY A 110 8.99 10.81 -10.62
CA GLY A 110 10.08 11.45 -9.91
C GLY A 110 10.03 11.16 -8.40
N LEU A 111 11.19 11.23 -7.76
CA LEU A 111 11.35 10.88 -6.35
C LEU A 111 10.39 11.64 -5.42
N LYS A 112 10.33 12.96 -5.57
CA LYS A 112 9.52 13.84 -4.71
C LYS A 112 8.03 13.52 -4.82
N ASN A 113 7.49 13.45 -6.04
CA ASN A 113 6.05 13.24 -6.23
C ASN A 113 5.65 11.81 -5.84
N TYR A 114 6.48 10.82 -6.13
CA TYR A 114 6.24 9.45 -5.69
C TYR A 114 6.25 9.32 -4.16
N ALA A 115 7.24 9.95 -3.50
CA ALA A 115 7.34 9.98 -2.04
C ALA A 115 6.08 10.58 -1.39
N VAL A 116 5.60 11.73 -1.88
CA VAL A 116 4.40 12.41 -1.38
C VAL A 116 3.14 11.58 -1.66
N PHE A 117 3.00 11.05 -2.88
CA PHE A 117 1.88 10.17 -3.25
C PHE A 117 1.78 8.96 -2.32
N LEU A 118 2.91 8.26 -2.14
CA LEU A 118 2.99 7.09 -1.29
C LEU A 118 2.67 7.43 0.17
N PHE A 119 3.21 8.55 0.69
CA PHE A 119 2.97 8.98 2.06
C PHE A 119 1.49 9.24 2.33
N LEU A 120 0.82 10.00 1.44
CA LEU A 120 -0.60 10.33 1.60
C LEU A 120 -1.49 9.09 1.56
N MET A 121 -1.22 8.17 0.62
CA MET A 121 -1.95 6.91 0.50
C MET A 121 -1.79 6.04 1.74
N LEU A 122 -0.54 5.85 2.20
CA LEU A 122 -0.27 5.04 3.38
C LEU A 122 -0.82 5.69 4.64
N ALA A 123 -0.80 7.02 4.75
CA ALA A 123 -1.37 7.73 5.90
C ALA A 123 -2.86 7.44 6.03
N ILE A 124 -3.62 7.57 4.92
CA ILE A 124 -5.05 7.25 4.89
C ILE A 124 -5.28 5.78 5.27
N HIS A 125 -4.51 4.86 4.69
CA HIS A 125 -4.61 3.44 5.01
C HIS A 125 -4.40 3.16 6.50
N HIS A 126 -3.30 3.66 7.09
CA HIS A 126 -2.95 3.35 8.48
C HIS A 126 -3.93 4.00 9.46
N ILE A 127 -4.36 5.24 9.19
CA ILE A 127 -5.37 5.92 10.03
C ILE A 127 -6.67 5.11 10.04
N LEU A 128 -7.17 4.70 8.87
CA LEU A 128 -8.39 3.90 8.78
C LEU A 128 -8.22 2.56 9.50
N PHE A 129 -7.13 1.85 9.22
CA PHE A 129 -6.88 0.55 9.83
C PHE A 129 -6.83 0.64 11.36
N PHE A 130 -5.99 1.50 11.94
CA PHE A 130 -5.82 1.55 13.39
C PHE A 130 -7.03 2.14 14.12
N THR A 131 -7.79 3.02 13.46
CA THR A 131 -9.07 3.52 14.00
C THR A 131 -10.09 2.39 14.09
N LEU A 132 -10.19 1.57 13.04
CA LEU A 132 -11.07 0.39 13.02
C LEU A 132 -10.55 -0.72 13.92
N GLU A 133 -9.24 -0.92 14.07
CA GLU A 133 -8.72 -1.97 14.95
C GLU A 133 -8.97 -1.65 16.43
N ALA A 134 -8.75 -0.40 16.84
CA ALA A 134 -8.88 0.00 18.24
C ALA A 134 -10.34 0.02 18.72
N PHE A 135 -11.29 0.35 17.83
CA PHE A 135 -12.73 0.56 18.13
C PHE A 135 -13.01 1.32 19.45
N SER A 136 -12.09 2.18 19.89
CA SER A 136 -12.15 2.85 21.19
C SER A 136 -11.39 4.17 21.19
N ILE A 137 -12.04 5.20 21.73
CA ILE A 137 -11.48 6.56 21.88
C ILE A 137 -10.59 6.65 23.12
N THR A 138 -10.72 5.76 24.10
CA THR A 138 -9.92 5.81 25.33
C THR A 138 -8.43 5.53 25.10
N ILE A 139 -8.11 4.86 24.00
CA ILE A 139 -6.75 4.43 23.60
C ILE A 139 -6.22 5.34 22.47
N LEU A 140 -6.87 6.48 22.21
CA LEU A 140 -6.56 7.35 21.05
C LEU A 140 -5.08 7.73 20.95
N TRP A 141 -4.45 8.09 22.08
CA TRP A 141 -3.05 8.53 22.07
C TRP A 141 -2.07 7.42 21.67
N SER A 142 -2.23 6.21 22.23
CA SER A 142 -1.40 5.07 21.86
C SER A 142 -1.71 4.58 20.44
N THR A 143 -2.97 4.62 20.01
CA THR A 143 -3.37 4.32 18.62
C THR A 143 -2.73 5.30 17.63
N LEU A 144 -2.70 6.60 17.96
CA LEU A 144 -2.08 7.63 17.13
C LEU A 144 -0.57 7.41 17.02
N LEU A 145 0.11 7.15 18.14
CA LEU A 145 1.54 6.87 18.14
C LEU A 145 1.85 5.62 17.31
N ARG A 146 1.06 4.55 17.48
CA ARG A 146 1.18 3.31 16.71
C ARG A 146 0.96 3.54 15.22
N THR A 147 -0.01 4.39 14.87
CA THR A 147 -0.31 4.80 13.48
C THR A 147 0.89 5.51 12.85
N ILE A 148 1.44 6.52 13.53
CA ILE A 148 2.55 7.32 13.01
C ILE A 148 3.81 6.47 12.84
N MET A 149 4.16 5.66 13.86
CA MET A 149 5.36 4.82 13.81
C MET A 149 5.26 3.76 12.71
N SER A 150 4.11 3.10 12.61
CA SER A 150 3.87 2.09 11.56
C SER A 150 3.84 2.72 10.16
N LEU A 151 3.28 3.92 10.02
CA LEU A 151 3.27 4.67 8.77
C LEU A 151 4.68 5.00 8.30
N ILE A 152 5.50 5.62 9.15
CA ILE A 152 6.86 6.04 8.80
C ILE A 152 7.70 4.82 8.41
N PHE A 153 7.58 3.73 9.19
CA PHE A 153 8.31 2.51 8.92
C PHE A 153 7.90 1.87 7.59
N SER A 154 6.60 1.69 7.37
CA SER A 154 6.06 1.11 6.13
C SER A 154 6.40 1.96 4.90
N TRP A 155 6.28 3.28 5.02
CA TRP A 155 6.67 4.21 3.97
C TRP A 155 8.16 4.08 3.62
N THR A 156 9.02 4.00 4.63
CA THR A 156 10.48 3.84 4.45
C THR A 156 10.81 2.52 3.77
N LEU A 157 10.19 1.42 4.21
CA LEU A 157 10.36 0.11 3.58
C LEU A 157 9.94 0.11 2.11
N ILE A 158 8.76 0.65 1.80
CA ILE A 158 8.27 0.68 0.42
C ILE A 158 9.14 1.57 -0.47
N MET A 159 9.62 2.71 0.05
CA MET A 159 10.60 3.55 -0.66
C MET A 159 11.88 2.77 -0.95
N GLY A 160 12.42 2.04 0.05
CA GLY A 160 13.59 1.17 -0.13
C GLY A 160 13.39 0.08 -1.19
N ILE A 161 12.23 -0.58 -1.18
CA ILE A 161 11.85 -1.57 -2.21
C ILE A 161 11.85 -0.92 -3.60
N GLN A 162 11.26 0.26 -3.75
CA GLN A 162 11.24 0.97 -5.04
C GLN A 162 12.65 1.35 -5.51
N TYR A 163 13.52 1.84 -4.63
CA TYR A 163 14.91 2.11 -4.98
C TYR A 163 15.67 0.88 -5.48
N LEU A 164 15.49 -0.27 -4.83
CA LEU A 164 16.08 -1.54 -5.25
C LEU A 164 15.58 -1.99 -6.62
N LEU A 165 14.29 -1.75 -6.93
CA LEU A 165 13.71 -2.08 -8.23
C LEU A 165 14.29 -1.20 -9.36
N ILE A 166 14.48 0.10 -9.12
CA ILE A 166 15.10 1.02 -10.10
C ILE A 166 16.53 0.60 -10.42
N SER A 167 17.30 0.21 -9.41
CA SER A 167 18.71 -0.16 -9.59
C SER A 167 18.89 -1.36 -10.51
N LYS A 168 17.87 -2.18 -10.72
CA LYS A 168 17.92 -3.39 -11.54
C LYS A 168 17.56 -3.14 -13.01
N GLU A 169 17.02 -1.95 -13.32
CA GLU A 169 16.63 -1.53 -14.68
C GLU A 169 17.71 -0.68 -15.38
N LYS A 170 18.77 -0.29 -14.66
CA LYS A 170 19.99 0.34 -15.22
C LYS A 170 21.06 -0.71 -15.47
#